data_AF-A0A918LRN8-F1
#
_entry.id   AF-A0A918LRN8-F1
#
_cell.length_a   1.000
_cell.length_b   1.000
_cell.length_c   1.000
_cell.angle_alpha   90.00
_cell.angle_beta   90.00
_cell.angle_gamma   90.00
#
_symmetry.space_group_name_H-M   'P 1'
#
loop_
_entity.id
_entity.type
_entity.pdbx_description
1 polymer ?
#
loop_
_entity_poly.entity_id
_entity_poly.type
_entity_poly.pdbx_seq_one_letter_code
_entity_poly.pdbx_strand_id
1 'polypeptide(L)' 'MTTPDVPPALLDWRDSSHWSRTPKPCRYCGTDAYTRDSRRKAAHKTCAEQALAQQAADAAEAYDAERLA' A
#
# COMPACT_ATOMS: atom_id res chain seq x y z
N MET A 1 -22.03 16.23 -6.25
CA MET A 1 -20.57 16.09 -6.39
C MET A 1 -20.25 14.68 -5.95
N THR A 2 -20.27 13.73 -6.89
CA THR A 2 -20.05 12.31 -6.58
C THR A 2 -18.60 12.02 -6.92
N THR A 3 -17.73 11.99 -5.91
CA THR A 3 -16.37 11.48 -6.07
C THR A 3 -16.48 10.04 -6.56
N PRO A 4 -15.79 9.63 -7.63
CA PRO A 4 -15.80 8.23 -8.02
C PRO A 4 -15.27 7.40 -6.84
N ASP A 5 -16.06 6.42 -6.42
CA ASP A 5 -15.64 5.34 -5.53
C ASP A 5 -14.57 4.54 -6.27
N VAL A 6 -13.35 5.05 -6.29
CA VAL A 6 -12.20 4.29 -6.77
C VAL A 6 -11.84 3.38 -5.61
N PRO A 7 -12.10 2.07 -5.69
CA PRO A 7 -11.72 1.17 -4.62
C PRO A 7 -10.22 1.34 -4.38
N PRO A 8 -9.75 1.36 -3.11
CA PRO A 8 -8.33 1.48 -2.83
C PRO A 8 -7.60 0.41 -3.60
N ALA A 9 -6.52 0.78 -4.29
CA ALA A 9 -5.73 -0.16 -5.07
C ALA A 9 -5.24 -1.29 -4.16
N LEU A 10 -5.92 -2.44 -4.22
CA LEU A 10 -5.59 -3.60 -3.42
C LEU A 10 -4.38 -4.29 -4.02
N LEU A 11 -3.52 -4.82 -3.14
CA LEU A 11 -2.39 -5.63 -3.55
C LEU A 11 -2.88 -7.00 -4.03
N ASP A 12 -2.29 -7.55 -5.09
CA ASP A 12 -2.57 -8.92 -5.51
C ASP A 12 -1.85 -9.93 -4.60
N TRP A 13 -2.52 -10.33 -3.52
CA TRP A 13 -1.99 -11.31 -2.57
C TRP A 13 -1.88 -12.74 -3.13
N ARG A 14 -2.39 -13.00 -4.34
CA ARG A 14 -2.27 -14.32 -4.99
C ARG A 14 -0.86 -14.53 -5.54
N ASP A 15 -0.12 -13.46 -5.81
CA ASP A 15 1.26 -13.54 -6.26
C ASP A 15 2.16 -14.07 -5.14
N SER A 16 2.86 -15.17 -5.43
CA SER A 16 3.66 -15.91 -4.44
C SER A 16 4.78 -15.07 -3.82
N SER A 17 5.21 -14.03 -4.52
CA SER A 17 6.34 -13.20 -4.09
C SER A 17 5.95 -12.24 -2.94
N HIS A 18 4.67 -12.15 -2.58
CA HIS A 18 4.20 -11.50 -1.33
C HIS A 18 4.37 -12.36 -0.09
N TRP A 19 4.77 -13.63 -0.23
CA TRP A 19 4.90 -14.56 0.89
C TRP A 19 6.38 -14.83 1.21
N SER A 20 6.70 -14.90 2.50
CA SER A 20 8.03 -15.18 3.02
C SER A 20 7.92 -16.25 4.11
N ARG A 21 8.80 -17.25 4.07
CA ARG A 21 8.93 -18.23 5.16
C ARG A 21 9.67 -17.66 6.37
N THR A 22 10.48 -16.63 6.14
CA THR A 22 11.23 -15.95 7.19
C THR A 22 10.50 -14.68 7.59
N PRO A 23 10.15 -14.52 8.89
CA PRO A 23 9.57 -13.28 9.38
C PRO A 23 10.62 -12.17 9.37
N LYS A 24 10.18 -10.97 9.04
CA LYS A 24 10.98 -9.74 9.14
C LYS A 24 10.10 -8.63 9.69
N PRO A 25 10.68 -7.61 10.35
CA PRO A 25 9.91 -6.51 10.90
C PRO A 25 9.14 -5.80 9.80
N CYS A 26 7.84 -5.61 10.02
CA CYS A 26 6.96 -4.84 9.15
C CYS A 26 7.51 -3.42 9.03
N ARG A 27 7.68 -2.93 7.80
CA ARG A 27 8.19 -1.59 7.55
C ARG A 27 7.35 -0.48 8.17
N TYR A 28 6.05 -0.71 8.37
CA TYR A 28 5.10 0.32 8.82
C TYR A 28 4.87 0.31 10.34
N CYS A 29 4.73 -0.87 10.96
CA CYS A 29 4.43 -0.98 12.39
C CYS A 29 5.56 -1.61 13.22
N GLY A 30 6.60 -2.14 12.59
CA GLY A 30 7.76 -2.75 13.27
C GLY A 30 7.57 -4.20 13.71
N THR A 31 6.35 -4.69 13.88
CA THR A 31 6.07 -6.07 14.29
C THR A 31 6.40 -7.07 13.17
N ASP A 32 6.81 -8.28 13.52
CA ASP A 32 7.14 -9.32 12.55
C ASP A 32 6.01 -9.62 11.56
N ALA A 33 6.36 -9.64 10.28
CA ALA A 33 5.49 -9.97 9.16
C ALA A 33 6.11 -11.09 8.31
N TYR A 34 5.28 -12.05 7.94
CA TYR A 34 5.60 -13.09 6.96
C TYR A 34 5.22 -12.67 5.52
N THR A 35 4.52 -11.56 5.38
CA THR A 35 4.06 -11.02 4.10
C THR A 35 4.94 -9.87 3.63
N ARG A 36 4.85 -9.53 2.34
CA ARG A 36 5.59 -8.44 1.71
C ARG A 36 4.66 -7.50 0.94
N ASP A 37 5.00 -6.22 0.85
CA ASP A 37 4.28 -5.20 0.08
C ASP A 37 4.56 -5.28 -1.44
N SER A 38 4.03 -4.31 -2.21
CA SER A 38 4.29 -4.16 -3.65
C SER A 38 5.78 -4.02 -4.00
N ARG A 39 6.59 -3.51 -3.07
CA ARG A 39 8.04 -3.31 -3.21
C ARG A 39 8.86 -4.47 -2.65
N ARG A 40 8.21 -5.61 -2.35
CA ARG A 40 8.82 -6.83 -1.78
C ARG A 40 9.51 -6.61 -0.43
N LYS A 41 9.12 -5.57 0.32
CA LYS A 41 9.55 -5.29 1.68
C LYS A 41 8.59 -5.93 2.67
N ALA A 42 9.09 -6.40 3.81
CA ALA A 42 8.27 -7.04 4.82
C ALA A 42 7.20 -6.06 5.34
N ALA A 43 5.93 -6.48 5.27
CA ALA A 43 4.79 -5.68 5.67
C ALA A 43 3.58 -6.59 5.88
N HIS A 44 2.77 -6.32 6.91
CA HIS A 44 1.44 -6.94 7.03
C HIS A 44 0.55 -6.51 5.88
N LYS A 45 -0.42 -7.36 5.54
CA LYS A 45 -1.39 -7.09 4.47
C LYS A 45 -2.08 -5.74 4.63
N THR A 46 -2.68 -5.52 5.81
CA THR A 46 -3.42 -4.30 6.11
C THR A 46 -2.52 -3.06 6.11
N CYS A 47 -1.30 -3.16 6.65
CA CYS A 47 -0.34 -2.04 6.62
C CYS A 47 0.08 -1.68 5.19
N ALA A 48 0.31 -2.68 4.33
CA ALA A 48 0.66 -2.45 2.93
C ALA A 48 -0.50 -1.79 2.17
N GLU A 49 -1.73 -2.28 2.35
CA GLU A 49 -2.93 -1.73 1.69
C GLU A 49 -3.24 -0.31 2.17
N GLN A 50 -3.10 -0.03 3.48
CA GLN A 50 -3.25 1.32 4.02
C GLN A 50 -2.21 2.28 3.44
N ALA A 51 -0.96 1.85 3.32
CA ALA A 51 0.09 2.66 2.71
C ALA A 51 -0.18 2.94 1.22
N LEU A 52 -0.74 1.99 0.48
CA LEU A 52 -1.16 2.20 -0.91
C LEU A 52 -2.31 3.21 -1.01
N ALA A 53 -3.31 3.11 -0.12
CA ALA A 53 -4.40 4.08 -0.07
C ALA A 53 -3.88 5.50 0.22
N GLN A 54 -2.94 5.64 1.16
CA GLN A 54 -2.33 6.93 1.48
C GLN A 54 -1.51 7.48 0.31
N GLN A 55 -0.74 6.64 -0.38
CA GLN A 55 0.04 7.05 -1.56
C GLN A 55 -0.86 7.50 -2.71
N ALA A 56 -2.00 6.85 -2.92
CA ALA A 56 -2.96 7.25 -3.94
C ALA A 56 -3.61 8.60 -3.60
N ALA A 57 -3.94 8.85 -2.33
CA ALA A 57 -4.48 10.12 -1.88
C ALA A 57 -3.48 11.27 -2.04
N ASP A 58 -2.22 11.05 -1.64
CA ASP A 58 -1.12 12.00 -1.79
C ASP A 58 -0.87 12.36 -3.27
N ALA A 59 -0.83 11.35 -4.15
CA ALA A 59 -0.66 11.57 -5.60
C ALA A 59 -1.84 12.32 -6.21
N ALA A 60 -3.07 12.07 -5.76
CA ALA A 60 -4.25 12.81 -6.22
C ALA A 60 -4.23 14.28 -5.77
N GLU A 61 -3.79 14.56 -4.54
CA GLU A 61 -3.65 15.94 -4.05
C GLU A 61 -2.55 16.70 -4.80
N ALA A 62 -1.38 16.08 -4.97
CA ALA A 62 -0.27 16.67 -5.73
C ALA A 62 -0.70 17.05 -7.15
N TYR A 63 -1.38 16.13 -7.86
CA TYR A 63 -1.90 16.40 -9.20
C TYR A 63 -2.90 17.57 -9.22
N ASP A 64 -3.78 17.68 -8.22
CA ASP A 64 -4.73 18.80 -8.15
C ASP A 64 -4.05 20.14 -7.89
N ALA A 65 -3.04 20.16 -7.01
CA ALA A 65 -2.23 21.34 -6.74
C ALA A 65 -1.45 21.79 -7.99
N GLU A 66 -0.83 20.86 -8.71
CA GLU A 66 -0.14 21.12 -9.99
C GLU A 66 -1.11 21.64 -11.07
N ARG A 67 -2.35 21.14 -11.09
CA ARG A 67 -3.39 21.57 -12.02
C ARG A 67 -3.91 22.99 -11.73
N LEU A 68 -3.90 23.41 -10.46
CA LEU A 68 -4.42 24.72 -10.03
C LEU A 68 -3.37 25.85 -10.08
N ALA A 69 -2.10 25.52 -10.27
CA ALA A 69 -0.97 26.45 -10.38
C ALA A 69 -0.80 27.00 -11.82
#